data_AF-A0A0R3LPZ4-F1
#
_entry.id   AF-A0A0R3LPZ4-F1
#
_cell.length_a   1.000
_cell.length_b   1.000
_cell.length_c   1.000
_cell.angle_alpha   90.00
_cell.angle_beta   90.00
_cell.angle_gamma   90.00
#
_symmetry.space_group_name_H-M   'P 1'
#
loop_
_entity.id
_entity.type
_entity.pdbx_description
1 polymer ?
#
loop_
_entity_poly.entity_id
_entity_poly.type
_entity_poly.pdbx_seq_one_letter_code
_entity_poly.pdbx_strand_id
1 'polypeptide(L)'
;MMTGLRAALAVSILSSVCAAAQTNPLIIAAKPMTDAWRKCVMDKAGKYIRSGEAANIIAQAALYGCRDEKALAYEAVYRANSTRAADMIQSLEHDLQNLVVSLVVEAKSK
;
A
#
# COMPACT_ATOMS: atom_id res chain seq x y z
N MET A 1 63.97 26.95 16.65
CA MET A 1 63.08 25.79 16.84
C MET A 1 61.65 26.31 16.78
N MET A 2 61.01 26.26 15.61
CA MET A 2 59.73 26.91 15.30
C MET A 2 58.64 25.85 15.04
N THR A 3 57.59 25.90 15.87
CA THR A 3 56.14 25.81 15.57
C THR A 3 55.63 24.96 14.41
N GLY A 4 54.54 24.20 14.66
CA GLY A 4 53.51 24.06 13.63
C GLY A 4 52.58 22.86 13.75
N LEU A 5 51.53 23.00 14.57
CA LEU A 5 50.28 22.23 14.52
C LEU A 5 49.79 22.01 13.07
N ARG A 6 49.56 20.76 12.64
CA ARG A 6 48.68 20.42 11.51
C ARG A 6 47.97 19.10 11.82
N ALA A 7 46.78 19.17 12.39
CA ALA A 7 45.49 19.18 11.68
C ALA A 7 44.96 17.75 11.51
N ALA A 8 44.09 17.37 12.44
CA ALA A 8 43.29 16.15 12.39
C ALA A 8 42.41 16.16 11.13
N LEU A 9 42.65 15.21 10.23
CA LEU A 9 41.75 14.90 9.12
C LEU A 9 40.61 14.03 9.66
N ALA A 10 39.67 14.68 10.34
CA ALA A 10 38.30 14.16 10.47
C ALA A 10 37.63 14.33 9.10
N VAL A 11 37.91 13.40 8.18
CA VAL A 11 37.11 13.26 6.96
C VAL A 11 35.81 12.62 7.40
N SER A 12 34.88 13.49 7.79
CA SER A 12 33.47 13.20 7.90
C SER A 12 32.98 12.73 6.54
N ILE A 13 33.10 11.43 6.29
CA ILE A 13 32.35 10.78 5.23
C ILE A 13 30.91 10.73 5.74
N LEU A 14 30.21 11.87 5.63
CA LEU A 14 28.76 11.90 5.47
C LEU A 14 28.48 11.20 4.13
N SER A 15 28.62 9.88 4.12
CA SER A 15 28.05 9.03 3.07
C SER A 15 26.56 9.16 3.23
N SER A 16 26.05 10.14 2.47
CA SER A 16 24.67 10.37 2.11
C SER A 16 23.85 9.09 2.31
N VAL A 17 23.03 9.10 3.36
CA VAL A 17 21.94 8.14 3.56
C VAL A 17 20.92 8.44 2.46
N CYS A 18 21.28 8.14 1.22
CA CYS A 18 20.28 7.80 0.23
C CYS A 18 19.79 6.42 0.64
N ALA A 19 18.91 6.39 1.65
CA ALA A 19 17.88 5.37 1.74
C ALA A 19 17.01 5.57 0.49
N ALA A 20 17.55 5.18 -0.66
CA ALA A 20 16.72 4.82 -1.80
C ALA A 20 15.83 3.73 -1.24
N ALA A 21 14.57 4.08 -0.97
CA ALA A 21 13.52 3.09 -0.84
C ALA A 21 13.67 2.22 -2.09
N GLN A 22 14.31 1.06 -1.93
CA GLN A 22 14.50 0.09 -3.00
C GLN A 22 13.09 -0.40 -3.31
N THR A 23 12.41 0.37 -4.16
CA THR A 23 11.15 -0.01 -4.76
C THR A 23 11.53 -1.18 -5.66
N ASN A 24 11.38 -2.38 -5.11
CA ASN A 24 11.71 -3.60 -5.81
C ASN A 24 10.95 -3.55 -7.15
N PRO A 25 11.63 -3.61 -8.30
CA PRO A 25 10.99 -3.47 -9.61
C PRO A 25 9.85 -4.48 -9.82
N LEU A 26 9.90 -5.61 -9.10
CA LEU A 26 8.83 -6.60 -9.05
C LEU A 26 7.56 -6.08 -8.34
N ILE A 27 7.69 -5.23 -7.31
CA ILE A 27 6.55 -4.56 -6.65
C ILE A 27 5.92 -3.52 -7.60
N ILE A 28 6.72 -2.83 -8.41
CA ILE A 28 6.22 -1.92 -9.45
C ILE A 28 5.43 -2.70 -10.51
N ALA A 29 5.89 -3.90 -10.88
CA ALA A 29 5.19 -4.75 -11.84
C ALA A 29 3.84 -5.27 -11.34
N ALA A 30 3.66 -5.47 -10.03
CA ALA A 30 2.38 -5.88 -9.43
C ALA A 30 1.36 -4.74 -9.31
N LYS A 31 1.81 -3.48 -9.41
CA LYS A 31 1.01 -2.26 -9.21
C LYS A 31 -0.28 -2.21 -10.04
N PRO A 32 -0.30 -2.53 -11.35
CA PRO A 32 -1.51 -2.45 -12.15
C PRO A 32 -2.63 -3.36 -11.63
N MET A 33 -2.29 -4.56 -11.16
CA MET A 33 -3.27 -5.51 -10.64
C MET A 33 -3.77 -5.09 -9.25
N THR A 34 -2.89 -4.56 -8.39
CA THR A 34 -3.32 -4.00 -7.10
C THR A 34 -4.19 -2.75 -7.26
N ASP A 35 -3.92 -1.92 -8.29
CA ASP A 35 -4.72 -0.74 -8.60
C ASP A 35 -6.09 -1.13 -9.19
N ALA A 36 -6.14 -2.18 -10.02
CA ALA A 36 -7.40 -2.74 -10.53
C ALA A 36 -8.28 -3.29 -9.39
N TRP A 37 -7.69 -4.01 -8.45
CA TRP A 37 -8.42 -4.48 -7.26
C TRP A 37 -8.95 -3.32 -6.41
N ARG A 38 -8.09 -2.34 -6.10
CA ARG A 38 -8.52 -1.11 -5.42
C ARG A 38 -9.69 -0.44 -6.13
N LYS A 39 -9.60 -0.29 -7.45
CA LYS A 39 -10.68 0.32 -8.25
C LYS A 39 -11.98 -0.46 -8.12
N CYS A 40 -11.96 -1.79 -8.25
CA CYS A 40 -13.15 -2.62 -8.08
C CYS A 40 -13.79 -2.39 -6.71
N VAL A 41 -12.99 -2.43 -5.64
CA VAL A 41 -13.49 -2.28 -4.27
C VAL A 41 -14.17 -0.92 -4.09
N MET A 42 -13.56 0.14 -4.60
CA MET A 42 -14.12 1.49 -4.53
C MET A 42 -15.42 1.63 -5.33
N ASP A 43 -15.47 1.07 -6.55
CA ASP A 43 -16.67 1.08 -7.38
C ASP A 43 -17.83 0.30 -6.72
N LYS A 44 -17.54 -0.85 -6.09
CA LYS A 44 -18.54 -1.64 -5.35
C LYS A 44 -19.00 -0.90 -4.10
N ALA A 45 -18.08 -0.35 -3.31
CA ALA A 45 -18.43 0.44 -2.13
C ALA A 45 -19.35 1.62 -2.50
N GLY A 46 -19.04 2.33 -3.59
CA GLY A 46 -19.87 3.42 -4.10
C GLY A 46 -21.32 3.04 -4.38
N LYS A 47 -21.56 1.81 -4.86
CA LYS A 47 -22.92 1.28 -5.09
C LYS A 47 -23.68 1.04 -3.79
N TYR A 48 -22.98 0.70 -2.72
CA TYR A 48 -23.58 0.39 -1.41
C TYR A 48 -23.62 1.59 -0.45
N ILE A 49 -22.98 2.72 -0.75
CA ILE A 49 -22.95 3.90 0.14
C ILE A 49 -24.35 4.33 0.60
N ARG A 50 -25.36 4.22 -0.28
CA ARG A 50 -26.76 4.60 0.00
C ARG A 50 -27.57 3.49 0.67
N SER A 51 -27.03 2.29 0.80
CA SER A 51 -27.64 1.26 1.63
C SER A 51 -27.55 1.72 3.09
N GLY A 52 -28.63 1.59 3.86
CA GLY A 52 -28.66 1.98 5.28
C GLY A 52 -27.64 1.24 6.16
N GLU A 53 -26.93 0.27 5.58
CA GLU A 53 -25.94 -0.60 6.22
C GLU A 53 -24.77 0.13 6.87
N ALA A 54 -24.19 -0.49 7.88
CA ALA A 54 -23.00 0.02 8.54
C ALA A 54 -21.78 0.04 7.59
N ALA A 55 -20.87 1.00 7.80
CA ALA A 55 -19.72 1.21 6.92
C ALA A 55 -18.79 -0.01 6.81
N ASN A 56 -18.62 -0.75 7.91
CA ASN A 56 -17.86 -2.00 7.95
C ASN A 56 -18.51 -3.12 7.12
N ILE A 57 -19.84 -3.22 7.11
CA ILE A 57 -20.58 -4.17 6.29
C ILE A 57 -20.42 -3.83 4.81
N ILE A 58 -20.53 -2.55 4.45
CA ILE A 58 -20.29 -2.06 3.09
C ILE A 58 -18.87 -2.38 2.62
N ALA A 59 -17.86 -2.16 3.48
CA ALA A 59 -16.47 -2.47 3.17
C ALA A 59 -16.24 -3.97 2.93
N GLN A 60 -16.78 -4.84 3.79
CA GLN A 60 -16.69 -6.29 3.59
C GLN A 60 -17.40 -6.73 2.32
N ALA A 61 -18.61 -6.22 2.05
CA ALA A 61 -19.35 -6.54 0.84
C ALA A 61 -18.62 -6.10 -0.44
N ALA A 62 -17.95 -4.94 -0.39
CA ALA A 62 -17.14 -4.43 -1.48
C ALA A 62 -15.90 -5.31 -1.74
N LEU A 63 -15.16 -5.68 -0.68
CA LEU A 63 -14.01 -6.58 -0.77
C LEU A 63 -14.40 -7.97 -1.29
N TYR A 64 -15.47 -8.56 -0.74
CA TYR A 64 -15.98 -9.85 -1.19
C TYR A 64 -16.44 -9.83 -2.65
N GLY A 65 -17.04 -8.72 -3.07
CA GLY A 65 -17.50 -8.50 -4.45
C GLY A 65 -16.38 -8.33 -5.47
N CYS A 66 -15.11 -8.25 -5.05
CA CYS A 66 -13.91 -8.05 -5.87
C CYS A 66 -12.86 -9.14 -5.65
N ARG A 67 -13.32 -10.36 -5.32
CA ARG A 67 -12.44 -11.51 -5.05
C ARG A 67 -11.63 -11.95 -6.27
N ASP A 68 -12.15 -11.74 -7.47
CA ASP A 68 -11.49 -12.15 -8.71
C ASP A 68 -10.30 -11.21 -8.98
N GLU A 69 -10.48 -9.90 -8.80
CA GLU A 69 -9.41 -8.92 -8.85
C GLU A 69 -8.39 -9.11 -7.71
N LYS A 70 -8.84 -9.51 -6.52
CA LYS A 70 -7.95 -9.90 -5.41
C LYS A 70 -7.06 -11.08 -5.81
N ALA A 71 -7.62 -12.10 -6.47
CA ALA A 71 -6.85 -13.26 -6.92
C ALA A 71 -5.80 -12.87 -7.98
N LEU A 72 -6.15 -11.99 -8.93
CA LEU A 72 -5.21 -11.46 -9.93
C LEU A 72 -4.10 -10.62 -9.27
N ALA A 73 -4.45 -9.77 -8.31
CA ALA A 73 -3.49 -9.00 -7.52
C ALA A 73 -2.56 -9.93 -6.73
N TYR A 74 -3.10 -10.96 -6.08
CA TYR A 74 -2.31 -11.96 -5.36
C TYR A 74 -1.33 -12.67 -6.28
N GLU A 75 -1.77 -13.15 -7.43
CA GLU A 75 -0.90 -13.83 -8.40
C GLU A 75 0.23 -12.91 -8.90
N ALA A 76 -0.08 -11.64 -9.18
CA ALA A 76 0.93 -10.66 -9.58
C ALA A 76 1.96 -10.38 -8.48
N VAL A 77 1.49 -10.22 -7.23
CA VAL A 77 2.38 -10.04 -6.07
C VAL A 77 3.17 -11.31 -5.77
N TYR A 78 2.58 -12.49 -5.96
CA TYR A 78 3.26 -13.79 -5.77
C TYR A 78 4.40 -13.98 -6.76
N ARG A 79 4.18 -13.67 -8.04
CA ARG A 79 5.24 -13.67 -9.05
C ARG A 79 6.35 -12.67 -8.75
N ALA A 80 6.01 -11.57 -8.08
CA ALA A 80 6.95 -10.54 -7.69
C ALA A 80 7.74 -10.87 -6.41
N ASN A 81 7.09 -11.47 -5.42
CA ASN A 81 7.64 -11.77 -4.11
C ASN A 81 6.84 -12.88 -3.42
N SER A 82 7.08 -14.13 -3.84
CA SER A 82 6.34 -15.30 -3.36
C SER A 82 6.37 -15.48 -1.85
N THR A 83 7.49 -15.13 -1.19
CA THR A 83 7.66 -15.26 0.26
C THR A 83 6.75 -14.33 1.06
N ARG A 84 6.48 -13.12 0.56
CA ARG A 84 5.69 -12.10 1.29
C ARG A 84 4.33 -11.81 0.66
N ALA A 85 3.95 -12.53 -0.39
CA ALA A 85 2.74 -12.20 -1.14
C ALA A 85 1.47 -12.25 -0.31
N ALA A 86 1.34 -13.25 0.58
CA ALA A 86 0.22 -13.36 1.50
C ALA A 86 0.12 -12.14 2.43
N ASP A 87 1.23 -11.80 3.11
CA ASP A 87 1.30 -10.66 4.03
C ASP A 87 1.01 -9.33 3.33
N MET A 88 1.56 -9.14 2.12
CA MET A 88 1.35 -7.94 1.33
C MET A 88 -0.11 -7.77 0.90
N ILE A 89 -0.76 -8.85 0.46
CA ILE A 89 -2.17 -8.82 0.08
C ILE A 89 -3.08 -8.66 1.30
N GLN A 90 -2.73 -9.25 2.44
CA GLN A 90 -3.46 -9.06 3.68
C GLN A 90 -3.35 -7.61 4.19
N SER A 91 -2.16 -7.01 4.15
CA SER A 91 -1.97 -5.59 4.49
C SER A 91 -2.78 -4.69 3.56
N LEU A 92 -2.75 -4.95 2.25
CA LEU A 92 -3.52 -4.18 1.28
C LEU A 92 -5.04 -4.32 1.49
N GLU A 93 -5.52 -5.53 1.81
CA GLU A 93 -6.93 -5.75 2.17
C GLU A 93 -7.35 -4.93 3.38
N HIS A 94 -6.53 -4.94 4.43
CA HIS A 94 -6.78 -4.18 5.65
C HIS A 94 -6.83 -2.66 5.37
N ASP A 95 -5.87 -2.15 4.60
CA ASP A 95 -5.83 -0.74 4.21
C ASP A 95 -7.04 -0.34 3.36
N LEU A 96 -7.45 -1.20 2.42
CA LEU A 96 -8.64 -0.98 1.61
C LEU A 96 -9.92 -1.00 2.45
N GLN A 97 -10.03 -1.92 3.40
CA GLN A 97 -11.17 -1.97 4.32
C GLN A 97 -11.29 -0.65 5.11
N ASN A 98 -10.20 -0.18 5.71
CA ASN A 98 -10.17 1.05 6.49
C ASN A 98 -10.50 2.27 5.62
N LEU A 99 -9.96 2.33 4.41
CA LEU A 99 -10.24 3.39 3.45
C LEU A 99 -11.73 3.44 3.09
N VAL A 100 -12.34 2.30 2.76
CA VAL A 100 -13.77 2.24 2.43
C VAL A 100 -14.62 2.65 3.61
N VAL A 101 -14.31 2.16 4.82
CA VAL A 101 -15.03 2.55 6.04
C VAL A 101 -15.00 4.08 6.22
N SER A 102 -13.82 4.68 6.13
CA SER A 102 -13.66 6.14 6.26
C SER A 102 -14.51 6.90 5.24
N LEU A 103 -14.46 6.50 3.96
CA LEU A 103 -15.20 7.16 2.89
C LEU A 103 -16.71 7.02 3.04
N VAL A 104 -17.20 5.86 3.50
CA VAL A 104 -18.64 5.66 3.73
C VAL A 104 -19.11 6.52 4.90
N VAL A 105 -18.34 6.60 5.98
CA VAL A 105 -18.65 7.47 7.13
C VAL A 105 -18.70 8.93 6.71
N GLU A 106 -17.71 9.39 5.93
CA GLU A 106 -17.68 10.75 5.42
C GLU A 106 -18.88 11.03 4.49
N ALA A 107 -19.20 10.10 3.60
CA ALA A 107 -20.33 10.23 2.68
C ALA A 107 -21.69 10.25 3.39
N LYS A 108 -21.82 9.57 4.54
CA LYS A 108 -23.06 9.54 5.35
C LYS A 108 -23.22 10.73 6.29
N SER A 109 -22.15 11.49 6.50
CA SER A 109 -22.14 12.68 7.36
C SER A 109 -22.50 13.97 6.60
N LYS A 110 -22.69 13.89 5.27
CA LYS A 110 -23.10 14.97 4.37
C LYS A 110 -24.58 14.83 4.05
#